data_AF-A0A7W0CQV3-F1
#
_entry.id   AF-A0A7W0CQV3-F1
#
_cell.length_a   1.000
_cell.length_b   1.000
_cell.length_c   1.000
_cell.angle_alpha   90.00
_cell.angle_beta   90.00
_cell.angle_gamma   90.00
#
_symmetry.space_group_name_H-M   'P 1'
#
loop_
_entity.id
_entity.type
_entity.pdbx_description
1 polymer ?
#
loop_
_entity_poly.entity_id
_entity_poly.type
_entity_poly.pdbx_seq_one_letter_code
_entity_poly.pdbx_strand_id
1 'polypeptide(L)'
;MDRNELAYLSGGRSRVALAALGELVLDGRIRVSRFGRLTPVAGAVGRDAVEMVALNQTNSLRSACGRVARDGAVRAIEPGLLARGLARKGWLGMGLRPTAEGKQLLKEARRLGGGPGVMIALNGLRGIPDSKVRKVFGRATSSSSGGFVHGGGDGGGCGGGGCGGGGCGGGSG
;
A
#
# COMPACT_ATOMS: atom_id res chain seq x y z
N MET A 1 -13.67 2.21 -12.48
CA MET A 1 -12.67 1.47 -11.69
C MET A 1 -12.92 1.75 -10.22
N ASP A 2 -12.95 0.71 -9.40
CA ASP A 2 -13.05 0.91 -7.96
C ASP A 2 -11.67 1.16 -7.31
N ARG A 3 -11.67 1.52 -6.03
CA ARG A 3 -10.46 1.76 -5.22
C ARG A 3 -9.49 0.57 -5.24
N ASN A 4 -10.01 -0.65 -5.12
CA ASN A 4 -9.20 -1.85 -4.95
C ASN A 4 -8.48 -2.20 -6.26
N GLU A 5 -9.15 -2.03 -7.40
CA GLU A 5 -8.55 -2.17 -8.73
C GLU A 5 -7.43 -1.14 -8.96
N LEU A 6 -7.68 0.14 -8.64
CA LEU A 6 -6.68 1.20 -8.74
C LEU A 6 -5.46 0.91 -7.86
N ALA A 7 -5.70 0.46 -6.63
CA ALA A 7 -4.64 0.10 -5.70
C ALA A 7 -3.81 -1.08 -6.23
N TYR A 8 -4.47 -2.11 -6.75
CA TYR A 8 -3.81 -3.28 -7.30
C TYR A 8 -2.94 -2.91 -8.50
N LEU A 9 -3.44 -2.08 -9.43
CA LEU A 9 -2.65 -1.62 -10.56
C LEU A 9 -1.48 -0.73 -10.14
N SER A 10 -1.64 0.10 -9.11
CA SER A 10 -0.59 1.03 -8.65
C SER A 10 0.53 0.34 -7.86
N GLY A 11 0.23 -0.71 -7.09
CA GLY A 11 1.23 -1.34 -6.22
C GLY A 11 0.90 -2.76 -5.76
N GLY A 12 0.04 -3.46 -6.49
CA GLY A 12 -0.35 -4.83 -6.23
C GLY A 12 -1.14 -5.02 -4.93
N ARG A 13 -1.19 -6.26 -4.46
CA ARG A 13 -1.96 -6.71 -3.29
C ARG A 13 -1.67 -5.91 -2.01
N SER A 14 -0.41 -5.56 -1.78
CA SER A 14 -0.02 -4.79 -0.60
C SER A 14 -0.56 -3.36 -0.64
N ARG A 15 -0.68 -2.76 -1.83
CA ARG A 15 -1.30 -1.44 -1.99
C ARG A 15 -2.81 -1.51 -1.74
N VAL A 16 -3.48 -2.60 -2.16
CA VAL A 16 -4.90 -2.84 -1.83
C VAL A 16 -5.12 -2.90 -0.32
N ALA A 17 -4.33 -3.70 0.37
CA ALA A 17 -4.41 -3.81 1.83
C ALA A 17 -4.16 -2.46 2.53
N LEU A 18 -3.18 -1.70 2.05
CA LEU A 18 -2.87 -0.37 2.58
C LEU A 18 -4.04 0.61 2.36
N ALA A 19 -4.65 0.62 1.17
CA ALA A 19 -5.76 1.49 0.86
C ALA A 19 -7.00 1.18 1.71
N ALA A 20 -7.35 -0.10 1.83
CA ALA A 20 -8.49 -0.53 2.65
C ALA A 20 -8.29 -0.19 4.14
N LEU A 21 -7.14 -0.56 4.71
CA LEU A 21 -6.85 -0.26 6.12
C LEU A 21 -6.73 1.25 6.38
N GLY A 22 -6.07 1.98 5.48
CA GLY A 22 -5.91 3.43 5.61
C GLY A 22 -7.23 4.18 5.54
N GLU A 23 -8.12 3.81 4.61
CA GLU A 23 -9.46 4.40 4.51
C GLU A 23 -10.30 4.09 5.74
N LEU A 24 -10.32 2.84 6.22
CA LEU A 24 -11.05 2.47 7.44
C LEU A 24 -10.58 3.26 8.66
N VAL A 25 -9.29 3.58 8.74
CA VAL A 25 -8.72 4.39 9.83
C VAL A 25 -9.14 5.86 9.70
N LEU A 26 -9.09 6.42 8.49
CA LEU A 26 -9.47 7.82 8.25
C LEU A 26 -10.97 8.04 8.42
N ASP A 27 -11.80 7.05 8.07
CA ASP A 27 -13.24 7.05 8.29
C ASP A 27 -13.61 6.78 9.77
N GLY A 28 -12.62 6.55 10.65
CA GLY A 28 -12.86 6.25 12.06
C GLY A 28 -13.51 4.88 12.32
N ARG A 29 -13.55 3.99 11.33
CA ARG A 29 -14.10 2.62 11.42
C ARG A 29 -13.10 1.64 12.05
N ILE A 30 -11.80 1.95 11.98
CA ILE A 30 -10.73 1.27 12.73
C ILE A 30 -9.95 2.32 13.52
N ARG A 31 -9.71 2.04 14.80
CA ARG A 31 -8.76 2.81 15.62
C ARG A 31 -7.39 2.16 15.54
N VAL A 32 -6.35 2.98 15.47
CA VAL A 32 -4.95 2.52 15.52
C VAL A 32 -4.31 3.06 16.79
N SER A 33 -3.81 2.15 17.62
CA SER A 33 -3.03 2.54 18.80
C SER A 33 -1.65 3.09 18.43
N ARG A 34 -0.98 3.74 19.38
CA ARG A 34 0.41 4.23 19.21
C ARG A 34 1.42 3.15 18.79
N PHE A 35 1.12 1.89 19.12
CA PHE A 35 1.95 0.72 18.78
C PHE A 35 1.52 0.02 17.48
N GLY A 36 0.58 0.63 16.74
CA GLY A 36 0.09 0.07 15.48
C GLY A 36 -0.89 -1.09 15.64
N ARG A 37 -1.40 -1.38 16.85
CA ARG A 37 -2.50 -2.35 17.03
C ARG A 37 -3.81 -1.77 16.50
N LEU A 38 -4.54 -2.57 15.73
CA LEU A 38 -5.83 -2.21 15.16
C LEU A 38 -6.98 -2.63 16.08
N THR A 39 -8.02 -1.80 16.15
CA THR A 39 -9.24 -2.10 16.90
C THR A 39 -10.43 -1.61 16.08
N PRO A 40 -11.26 -2.53 15.53
CA PRO A 40 -12.47 -2.14 14.83
C PRO A 40 -13.43 -1.43 15.78
N VAL A 41 -14.10 -0.40 15.29
CA VAL A 41 -15.15 0.30 16.05
C VAL A 41 -16.41 -0.56 16.03
N ALA A 42 -17.09 -0.66 17.18
CA ALA A 42 -18.33 -1.44 17.30
C ALA A 42 -19.37 -0.95 16.28
N GLY A 43 -19.97 -1.91 15.55
CA GLY A 43 -20.94 -1.62 14.50
C GLY A 43 -20.35 -1.15 13.16
N ALA A 44 -19.02 -1.10 13.01
CA ALA A 44 -18.41 -0.78 11.72
C ALA A 44 -18.72 -1.88 10.68
N VAL A 45 -19.19 -1.46 9.50
CA VAL A 45 -19.50 -2.34 8.37
C VAL A 45 -18.56 -2.05 7.20
N GLY A 46 -18.10 -3.10 6.53
CA GLY A 46 -17.28 -3.02 5.33
C GLY A 46 -18.15 -2.83 4.10
N ARG A 47 -17.73 -1.97 3.19
CA ARG A 47 -18.44 -1.66 1.94
C ARG A 47 -18.21 -2.70 0.85
N ASP A 48 -17.10 -3.44 0.96
CA ASP A 48 -16.71 -4.49 0.03
C ASP A 48 -16.03 -5.66 0.79
N ALA A 49 -15.78 -6.76 0.09
CA ALA A 49 -15.16 -7.94 0.67
C ALA A 49 -13.76 -7.67 1.26
N VAL A 50 -12.99 -6.76 0.68
CA VAL A 50 -11.64 -6.40 1.16
C VAL A 50 -11.74 -5.60 2.47
N GLU A 51 -12.68 -4.66 2.57
CA GLU A 51 -12.94 -3.92 3.80
C GLU A 51 -13.45 -4.83 4.91
N MET A 52 -14.32 -5.78 4.60
CA MET A 52 -14.79 -6.77 5.59
C MET A 52 -13.62 -7.57 6.17
N VAL A 53 -12.70 -8.04 5.32
CA VAL A 53 -11.48 -8.73 5.75
C VAL A 53 -10.59 -7.80 6.60
N ALA A 54 -10.46 -6.54 6.22
CA ALA A 54 -9.68 -5.54 6.93
C ALA A 54 -10.28 -5.18 8.31
N LEU A 55 -11.60 -5.06 8.42
CA LEU A 55 -12.32 -4.82 9.68
C LEU A 55 -12.16 -5.97 10.68
N ASN A 56 -12.05 -7.20 10.19
CA ASN A 56 -11.80 -8.37 11.03
C ASN A 56 -10.36 -8.44 11.58
N GLN A 57 -9.49 -7.49 11.25
CA GLN A 57 -8.11 -7.46 11.75
C GLN A 57 -8.02 -6.76 13.11
N THR A 58 -7.62 -7.50 14.14
CA THR A 58 -7.33 -7.00 15.50
C THR A 58 -5.84 -7.03 15.86
N ASN A 59 -5.01 -7.38 14.87
CA ASN A 59 -3.56 -7.57 15.00
C ASN A 59 -2.78 -6.25 14.88
N SER A 60 -1.45 -6.35 14.91
CA SER A 60 -0.59 -5.24 14.49
C SER A 60 -0.87 -4.88 13.03
N LEU A 61 -0.72 -3.60 12.69
CA LEU A 61 -0.93 -3.07 11.35
C LEU A 61 -0.06 -3.78 10.31
N ARG A 62 1.18 -4.14 10.66
CA ARG A 62 2.08 -4.92 9.78
C ARG A 62 1.48 -6.29 9.46
N SER A 63 1.06 -7.02 10.49
CA SER A 63 0.44 -8.34 10.34
C SER A 63 -0.89 -8.24 9.58
N ALA A 64 -1.69 -7.22 9.85
CA ALA A 64 -2.95 -6.95 9.17
C ALA A 64 -2.75 -6.69 7.67
N CYS A 65 -1.83 -5.79 7.29
CA CYS A 65 -1.48 -5.55 5.89
C CYS A 65 -1.08 -6.85 5.18
N GLY A 66 -0.22 -7.67 5.81
CA GLY A 66 0.22 -8.94 5.24
C GLY A 66 -0.88 -10.01 5.14
N ARG A 67 -1.84 -10.03 6.06
CA ARG A 67 -3.00 -10.94 6.03
C ARG A 67 -3.99 -10.51 4.95
N VAL A 68 -4.41 -9.24 4.96
CA VAL A 68 -5.34 -8.68 3.96
C VAL A 68 -4.76 -8.85 2.55
N ALA A 69 -3.47 -8.55 2.34
CA ALA A 69 -2.85 -8.70 1.01
C ALA A 69 -2.80 -10.15 0.50
N ARG A 70 -2.88 -11.15 1.39
CA ARG A 70 -2.87 -12.57 1.01
C ARG A 70 -4.26 -13.17 0.90
N ASP A 71 -5.30 -12.44 1.30
CA ASP A 71 -6.68 -12.89 1.34
C ASP A 71 -7.25 -13.20 -0.06
N GLY A 72 -8.22 -14.10 -0.12
CA GLY A 72 -8.91 -14.49 -1.35
C GLY A 72 -9.60 -13.32 -2.05
N ALA A 73 -10.23 -12.41 -1.30
CA ALA A 73 -10.90 -11.23 -1.85
C ALA A 73 -9.92 -10.33 -2.62
N VAL A 74 -8.69 -10.15 -2.11
CA VAL A 74 -7.66 -9.36 -2.79
C VAL A 74 -7.08 -10.12 -4.00
N ARG A 75 -6.92 -11.44 -3.92
CA ARG A 75 -6.45 -12.26 -5.04
C ARG A 75 -7.46 -12.29 -6.20
N ALA A 76 -8.75 -12.22 -5.91
CA ALA A 76 -9.82 -12.23 -6.90
C ALA A 76 -9.81 -11.01 -7.84
N ILE A 77 -9.12 -9.92 -7.47
CA ILE A 77 -8.99 -8.71 -8.30
C ILE A 77 -8.13 -8.97 -9.54
N GLU A 78 -7.08 -9.79 -9.43
CA GLU A 78 -6.10 -10.02 -10.51
C GLU A 78 -6.73 -10.63 -11.78
N PRO A 79 -7.51 -11.72 -11.71
CA PRO A 79 -8.17 -12.28 -12.88
C PRO A 79 -9.05 -11.25 -13.62
N GLY A 80 -9.77 -10.39 -12.90
CA GLY A 80 -10.60 -9.34 -13.51
C GLY A 80 -9.79 -8.26 -14.21
N LEU A 81 -8.60 -7.91 -13.71
CA LEU A 81 -7.69 -6.98 -14.39
C LEU A 81 -7.04 -7.58 -15.63
N LEU A 82 -6.69 -8.88 -15.57
CA LEU A 82 -6.14 -9.62 -16.71
C LEU A 82 -7.19 -9.80 -17.82
N ALA A 83 -8.41 -10.19 -17.47
CA ALA A 83 -9.49 -10.41 -18.43
C ALA A 83 -9.88 -9.15 -19.21
N ARG A 84 -9.76 -7.98 -18.59
CA ARG A 84 -10.00 -6.67 -19.23
C ARG A 84 -8.78 -6.09 -19.94
N GLY A 85 -7.63 -6.78 -19.97
CA GLY A 85 -6.41 -6.26 -20.60
C GLY A 85 -5.78 -5.06 -19.90
N LEU A 86 -6.15 -4.78 -18.63
CA LEU A 86 -5.64 -3.62 -17.87
C LEU A 86 -4.32 -3.92 -17.17
N ALA A 87 -4.01 -5.20 -16.98
CA ALA A 87 -2.74 -5.67 -16.46
C ALA A 87 -2.21 -6.84 -17.30
N ARG A 88 -0.90 -7.07 -17.22
CA ARG A 88 -0.23 -8.24 -17.79
C ARG A 88 0.74 -8.83 -16.78
N LYS A 89 0.96 -10.15 -16.84
CA LYS A 89 1.99 -10.82 -16.05
C LYS A 89 3.38 -10.37 -16.52
N GLY A 90 4.28 -10.10 -15.58
CA GLY A 90 5.68 -9.79 -15.90
C GLY A 90 6.40 -10.99 -16.56
N TRP A 91 7.50 -10.71 -17.25
CA TRP A 91 8.31 -11.70 -17.99
C TRP A 91 8.59 -12.97 -17.18
N LEU A 92 8.94 -12.86 -15.90
CA LEU A 92 9.29 -14.01 -15.04
C LEU A 92 8.14 -14.45 -14.13
N GLY A 93 6.89 -14.09 -14.44
CA GLY A 93 5.76 -14.24 -13.51
C GLY A 93 5.87 -13.35 -12.27
N MET A 94 6.91 -12.51 -12.18
CA MET A 94 7.14 -11.59 -11.08
C MET A 94 6.21 -10.37 -11.19
N GLY A 95 5.04 -10.52 -10.59
CA GLY A 95 4.06 -9.45 -10.41
C GLY A 95 3.26 -9.08 -11.66
N LEU A 96 2.18 -8.34 -11.43
CA LEU A 96 1.38 -7.72 -12.47
C LEU A 96 1.96 -6.35 -12.83
N ARG A 97 2.04 -6.05 -14.12
CA ARG A 97 2.37 -4.72 -14.64
C ARG A 97 1.16 -4.14 -15.37
N PRO A 98 0.79 -2.86 -15.13
CA PRO A 98 -0.25 -2.20 -15.90
C PRO A 98 0.09 -2.16 -17.39
N THR A 99 -0.92 -2.36 -18.25
CA THR A 99 -0.83 -2.13 -19.69
C THR A 99 -0.88 -0.63 -20.01
N ALA A 100 -0.79 -0.24 -21.29
CA ALA A 100 -0.92 1.16 -21.69
C ALA A 100 -2.28 1.74 -21.26
N GLU A 101 -3.35 0.98 -21.49
CA GLU A 101 -4.71 1.32 -21.06
C GLU A 101 -4.81 1.41 -19.53
N GLY A 102 -4.28 0.42 -18.80
CA GLY A 102 -4.24 0.47 -17.33
C GLY A 102 -3.48 1.69 -16.80
N LYS A 103 -2.39 2.11 -17.45
CA LYS A 103 -1.67 3.35 -17.12
C LYS A 103 -2.48 4.60 -17.40
N GLN A 104 -3.24 4.64 -18.50
CA GLN A 104 -4.12 5.77 -18.82
C GLN A 104 -5.20 5.93 -17.76
N LEU A 105 -5.84 4.84 -17.34
CA LEU A 105 -6.82 4.85 -16.25
C LEU A 105 -6.22 5.35 -14.92
N LEU A 106 -4.99 4.91 -14.57
CA LEU A 106 -4.29 5.42 -13.39
C LEU A 106 -4.02 6.93 -13.49
N LYS A 107 -3.65 7.43 -14.68
CA LYS A 107 -3.41 8.87 -14.92
C LYS A 107 -4.71 9.66 -14.80
N GLU A 108 -5.79 9.15 -15.36
CA GLU A 108 -7.12 9.77 -15.27
C GLU A 108 -7.62 9.81 -13.83
N ALA A 109 -7.52 8.70 -13.09
CA ALA A 109 -7.89 8.64 -11.68
C ALA A 109 -7.10 9.64 -10.83
N ARG A 110 -5.80 9.84 -11.12
CA ARG A 110 -5.00 10.88 -10.45
C ARG A 110 -5.48 12.30 -10.76
N ARG A 111 -5.92 12.55 -12.00
CA ARG A 111 -6.41 13.87 -12.44
C ARG A 111 -7.77 14.20 -11.82
N LEU A 112 -8.68 13.24 -11.82
CA LEU A 112 -10.01 13.40 -11.21
C LEU A 112 -9.93 13.52 -9.68
N GLY A 113 -8.85 12.97 -9.10
CA GLY A 113 -8.72 12.88 -7.65
C GLY A 113 -9.73 11.88 -7.08
N GLY A 114 -10.03 12.03 -5.80
CA GLY A 114 -11.02 11.19 -5.13
C GLY A 114 -10.93 11.28 -3.62
N GLY A 115 -11.74 10.47 -2.95
CA GLY A 115 -11.69 10.34 -1.50
C GLY A 115 -10.34 9.79 -1.01
N PRO A 116 -10.10 9.80 0.32
CA PRO A 116 -8.84 9.37 0.90
C PRO A 116 -8.40 7.96 0.47
N GLY A 117 -9.34 7.03 0.33
CA GLY A 117 -9.06 5.67 -0.17
C GLY A 117 -8.44 5.63 -1.55
N VAL A 118 -8.96 6.43 -2.50
CA VAL A 118 -8.42 6.55 -3.86
C VAL A 118 -7.03 7.19 -3.82
N MET A 119 -6.83 8.20 -2.99
CA MET A 119 -5.51 8.84 -2.83
C MET A 119 -4.47 7.87 -2.29
N ILE A 120 -4.83 7.01 -1.33
CA ILE A 120 -3.95 5.97 -0.79
C ILE A 120 -3.72 4.86 -1.83
N ALA A 121 -4.75 4.46 -2.58
CA ALA A 121 -4.63 3.50 -3.68
C ALA A 121 -3.58 3.95 -4.71
N LEU A 122 -3.62 5.22 -5.10
CA LEU A 122 -2.75 5.78 -6.14
C LEU A 122 -1.35 6.11 -5.63
N ASN A 123 -1.22 6.67 -4.42
CA ASN A 123 0.02 7.26 -3.91
C ASN A 123 0.64 6.51 -2.72
N GLY A 124 -0.01 5.46 -2.24
CA GLY A 124 0.40 4.72 -1.06
C GLY A 124 0.34 5.56 0.20
N LEU A 125 1.39 5.46 1.03
CA LEU A 125 1.49 6.21 2.29
C LEU A 125 1.41 7.72 2.10
N ARG A 126 1.91 8.25 0.96
CA ARG A 126 1.84 9.69 0.64
C ARG A 126 0.40 10.16 0.44
N GLY A 127 -0.51 9.26 0.11
CA GLY A 127 -1.94 9.55 -0.03
C GLY A 127 -2.71 9.64 1.28
N ILE A 128 -2.11 9.29 2.42
CA ILE A 128 -2.74 9.45 3.74
C ILE A 128 -2.62 10.94 4.14
N PRO A 129 -3.72 11.70 4.27
CA PRO A 129 -3.67 13.12 4.58
C PRO A 129 -3.12 13.38 5.99
N ASP A 130 -3.57 12.62 6.99
CA ASP A 130 -3.16 12.73 8.38
C ASP A 130 -1.69 12.28 8.57
N SER A 131 -0.84 13.20 9.01
CA SER A 131 0.59 12.96 9.20
C SER A 131 0.91 11.98 10.33
N LYS A 132 0.08 11.92 11.39
CA LYS A 132 0.22 10.98 12.50
C LYS A 132 -0.13 9.57 12.03
N VAL A 133 -1.26 9.41 11.34
CA VAL A 133 -1.66 8.13 10.73
C VAL A 133 -0.59 7.66 9.75
N ARG A 134 -0.14 8.54 8.86
CA ARG A 134 0.94 8.26 7.90
C ARG A 134 2.23 7.80 8.58
N LYS A 135 2.61 8.40 9.71
CA LYS A 135 3.79 8.00 10.50
C LYS A 135 3.63 6.61 11.12
N VAL A 136 2.45 6.28 11.64
CA VAL A 136 2.16 4.95 12.21
C VAL A 136 2.23 3.88 11.13
N PHE A 137 1.59 4.11 9.99
CA PHE A 137 1.68 3.20 8.83
C PHE A 137 3.11 3.08 8.30
N GLY A 138 3.82 4.21 8.16
CA GLY A 138 5.21 4.25 7.73
C GLY A 138 6.10 3.35 8.59
N ARG A 139 6.04 3.50 9.91
CA ARG A 139 6.80 2.67 10.87
C ARG A 139 6.47 1.18 10.77
N ALA A 140 5.19 0.84 10.60
CA ALA A 140 4.76 -0.55 10.45
C ALA A 140 5.28 -1.19 9.16
N THR A 141 5.51 -0.39 8.11
CA THR A 141 5.97 -0.85 6.79
C THR A 141 7.48 -0.74 6.56
N SER A 142 8.21 0.09 7.31
CA SER A 142 9.62 0.40 7.06
C SER A 142 10.64 -0.56 7.70
N SER A 143 10.21 -1.54 8.48
CA SER A 143 11.10 -2.51 9.15
C SER A 143 11.50 -3.72 8.28
N SER A 144 11.31 -3.63 6.96
CA SER A 144 11.82 -4.61 6.00
C SER A 144 12.98 -4.02 5.21
N SER A 145 14.19 -4.50 5.53
CA SER A 145 15.20 -4.85 4.54
C SER A 145 14.58 -5.82 3.51
N GLY A 146 13.80 -5.27 2.57
CA GLY A 146 13.03 -6.06 1.62
C GLY A 146 11.90 -5.31 0.92
N GLY A 147 12.24 -4.30 0.11
CA GLY A 147 11.55 -4.07 -1.17
C GLY A 147 10.15 -3.45 -1.19
N PHE A 148 9.80 -2.51 -0.30
CA PHE A 148 8.49 -1.84 -0.34
C PHE A 148 8.44 -0.45 -1.00
N VAL A 149 9.54 0.05 -1.56
CA VAL A 149 9.59 1.43 -2.10
C VAL A 149 10.36 1.51 -3.42
N HIS A 150 9.81 0.98 -4.51
CA HIS A 150 10.07 1.54 -5.83
C HIS A 150 8.73 1.91 -6.46
N GLY A 151 8.28 3.12 -6.13
CA GLY A 151 7.34 3.84 -6.99
C GLY A 151 8.08 4.21 -8.27
N GLY A 152 7.55 3.77 -9.40
CA GLY A 152 8.04 4.21 -10.71
C GLY A 152 7.93 5.73 -10.82
N GLY A 153 9.09 6.37 -10.87
CA GLY A 153 9.27 7.73 -11.33
C GLY A 153 10.15 7.67 -12.56
N ASP A 154 9.58 8.01 -13.70
CA ASP A 154 10.33 8.35 -14.90
C ASP A 154 10.95 9.74 -14.65
N GLY A 155 12.27 9.84 -14.54
CA GLY A 155 12.97 11.12 -14.33
C GLY A 155 14.44 10.92 -14.00
N GLY A 156 15.32 11.25 -14.94
CA GLY A 156 16.78 11.22 -14.75
C GLY A 156 17.32 12.31 -13.82
N GLY A 157 18.61 12.20 -13.50
CA GLY A 157 19.42 13.29 -12.95
C GLY A 157 20.28 12.89 -11.74
N CYS A 158 21.60 13.05 -11.94
CA CYS A 158 22.73 13.27 -10.99
C CYS A 158 22.88 12.32 -9.77
N GLY A 159 24.05 11.74 -9.46
CA GLY A 159 25.40 12.29 -9.49
C GLY A 159 25.82 12.68 -8.07
N GLY A 160 26.90 12.07 -7.56
CA GLY A 160 27.51 12.37 -6.25
C GLY A 160 26.97 11.50 -5.12
N GLY A 161 27.76 10.97 -4.20
CA GLY A 161 29.14 11.20 -3.82
C GLY A 161 29.35 10.41 -2.52
N GLY A 162 30.56 9.91 -2.30
CA GLY A 162 30.87 9.07 -1.16
C GLY A 162 30.63 9.74 0.20
N CYS A 163 30.41 8.92 1.21
CA CYS A 163 30.74 9.24 2.59
C CYS A 163 31.40 8.02 3.22
N GLY A 164 32.71 8.16 3.45
CA GLY A 164 33.47 7.32 4.36
C GLY A 164 33.17 7.65 5.82
N GLY A 165 33.66 6.80 6.70
CA GLY A 165 33.59 6.94 8.16
C GLY A 165 33.21 5.60 8.78
N GLY A 166 33.94 5.04 9.73
CA GLY A 166 35.13 5.49 10.44
C GLY A 166 35.58 4.35 11.33
N GLY A 167 36.88 4.30 11.62
CA GLY A 167 37.46 3.31 12.51
C GLY A 167 36.95 3.45 13.94
N CYS A 168 36.83 2.32 14.62
CA CYS A 168 36.82 2.24 16.07
C CYS A 168 38.00 1.36 16.48
N GLY A 169 39.04 2.03 17.00
CA GLY A 169 40.12 1.37 17.72
C GLY A 169 39.79 1.26 19.21
N GLY A 170 40.48 0.33 19.86
CA GLY A 170 40.95 0.49 21.24
C GLY A 170 40.23 -0.36 22.29
N GLY A 171 41.02 -1.18 23.00
CA GLY A 171 40.66 -1.64 24.35
C GLY A 171 41.26 -2.98 24.75
N SER A 172 42.59 -3.06 24.86
CA SER A 172 43.23 -4.06 25.71
C SER A 172 43.08 -3.61 27.17
N GLY A 173 42.62 -4.51 28.02
CA GLY A 173 42.54 -4.39 29.48
C GLY A 173 42.28 -5.76 30.06
#